data_AF-A0A645DX96-F1
#
_entry.id   AF-A0A645DX96-F1
#
_cell.length_a   1.000
_cell.length_b   1.000
_cell.length_c   1.000
_cell.angle_alpha   90.00
_cell.angle_beta   90.00
_cell.angle_gamma   90.00
#
_symmetry.space_group_name_H-M   'P 1'
#
loop_
_entity.id
_entity.type
_entity.pdbx_description
1 polymer ?
#
loop_
_entity_poly.entity_id
_entity_poly.type
_entity_poly.pdbx_seq_one_letter_code
_entity_poly.pdbx_strand_id
1 'polypeptide(L)'
;MGPMGVTLISIVILMVIHVNGKPALPFKMVAAKSYSWDVYFLVVAALYGANAVSSDVTGIKPWLIQVLQPLLGDKPYLVFAGLLLVFAIITTNFANNAAMAIILIPVVMAFAEQYPSIEVIGLFICIAQIVFFALLTPAASPYCGMMHARRDLISMKQILKMGFPMVIIGWLMYTVLGFPLSQILF
;
A
#
# COMPACT_ATOMS: atom_id res chain seq x y z
N MET A 1 -11.65 18.64 -8.41
CA MET A 1 -10.93 18.91 -7.16
C MET A 1 -10.78 17.58 -6.42
N GLY A 2 -9.55 17.11 -6.18
CA GLY A 2 -9.33 15.88 -5.40
C GLY A 2 -9.54 16.10 -3.89
N PRO A 3 -9.34 15.05 -3.07
CA PRO A 3 -9.51 15.12 -1.61
C PRO A 3 -8.78 16.30 -0.96
N MET A 4 -7.55 16.60 -1.43
CA MET A 4 -6.77 17.74 -0.94
C MET A 4 -7.47 19.09 -1.19
N GLY A 5 -8.08 19.26 -2.37
CA GLY A 5 -8.80 20.50 -2.72
C GLY A 5 -10.07 20.67 -1.88
N VAL A 6 -10.81 19.58 -1.66
CA VAL A 6 -11.99 19.58 -0.79
C VAL A 6 -11.59 19.92 0.66
N THR A 7 -10.53 19.33 1.19
CA THR A 7 -10.04 19.64 2.54
C THR A 7 -9.61 21.11 2.67
N LEU A 8 -8.88 21.64 1.69
CA LEU A 8 -8.45 23.04 1.71
C LEU A 8 -9.65 24.00 1.72
N ILE A 9 -10.64 23.74 0.85
CA ILE A 9 -11.86 24.54 0.77
C ILE A 9 -12.64 24.46 2.09
N SER A 10 -12.79 23.27 2.68
CA SER A 10 -13.44 23.11 3.98
C SER A 10 -12.73 23.90 5.09
N ILE A 11 -11.39 23.88 5.13
CA ILE A 11 -10.61 24.69 6.08
C ILE A 11 -10.90 26.18 5.88
N VAL A 12 -10.86 26.67 4.63
CA VAL A 12 -11.13 28.08 4.32
C VAL A 12 -12.55 28.49 4.72
N ILE A 13 -13.55 27.67 4.38
CA ILE A 13 -14.95 27.91 4.76
C ILE A 13 -15.09 28.02 6.29
N LEU A 14 -14.47 27.09 7.03
CA LEU A 14 -14.52 27.11 8.50
C LEU A 14 -13.73 28.27 9.12
N MET A 15 -12.75 28.85 8.41
CA MET A 15 -12.07 30.07 8.83
C MET A 15 -12.92 31.33 8.58
N VAL A 16 -13.79 31.32 7.55
CA VAL A 16 -14.66 32.46 7.20
C VAL A 16 -15.95 32.48 8.00
N ILE A 17 -16.55 31.31 8.26
CA ILE A 17 -17.76 31.22 9.06
C ILE A 17 -17.42 31.52 10.52
N HIS A 18 -18.13 32.48 11.11
CA HIS A 18 -17.96 32.83 12.52
C HIS A 18 -19.10 32.26 13.36
N VAL A 19 -18.77 31.68 14.50
CA VAL A 19 -19.70 31.20 15.52
C VAL A 19 -19.33 31.89 16.83
N ASN A 20 -20.29 32.58 17.46
CA ASN A 20 -20.06 33.36 18.69
C ASN A 20 -18.91 34.37 18.58
N GLY A 21 -18.81 35.05 17.43
CA GLY A 21 -17.80 36.10 17.18
C GLY A 21 -16.38 35.60 16.93
N LYS A 22 -16.17 34.28 16.79
CA LYS A 22 -14.86 33.68 16.44
C LYS A 22 -14.99 32.80 15.20
N PRO A 23 -13.93 32.67 14.39
CA PRO A 23 -13.91 31.68 13.31
C PRO A 23 -14.27 30.28 13.84
N ALA A 24 -15.10 29.55 13.10
CA ALA A 24 -15.48 28.17 13.44
C ALA A 24 -14.25 27.26 13.54
N LEU A 25 -13.22 27.54 12.73
CA LEU A 25 -11.89 26.97 12.85
C LEU A 25 -10.85 28.09 13.03
N PRO A 26 -10.39 28.37 14.26
CA PRO A 26 -9.28 29.28 14.51
C PRO A 26 -7.96 28.61 14.11
N PHE A 27 -7.69 28.53 12.80
CA PHE A 27 -6.65 27.68 12.21
C PHE A 27 -5.27 27.89 12.85
N LYS A 28 -4.85 29.15 13.09
CA LYS A 28 -3.57 29.43 13.75
C LYS A 28 -3.43 28.73 15.11
N MET A 29 -4.51 28.73 15.91
CA MET A 29 -4.52 28.08 17.22
C MET A 29 -4.53 26.56 17.09
N VAL A 30 -5.38 26.02 16.21
CA VAL A 30 -5.51 24.59 15.97
C VAL A 30 -4.20 24.01 15.42
N ALA A 31 -3.62 24.66 14.42
CA ALA A 31 -2.33 24.29 13.84
C ALA A 31 -1.21 24.34 14.89
N ALA A 32 -1.22 25.31 15.81
CA ALA A 32 -0.17 25.41 16.82
C ALA A 32 -0.31 24.41 17.99
N LYS A 33 -1.54 24.06 18.40
CA LYS A 33 -1.78 23.32 19.65
C LYS A 33 -2.41 21.93 19.48
N SER A 34 -3.15 21.72 18.40
CA SER A 34 -3.97 20.52 18.22
C SER A 34 -3.52 19.67 17.04
N TYR A 35 -2.76 20.26 16.11
CA TYR A 35 -2.21 19.55 14.98
C TYR A 35 -0.87 18.92 15.33
N SER A 36 -0.76 17.60 15.17
CA SER A 36 0.47 16.87 15.46
C SER A 36 1.43 16.95 14.27
N TRP A 37 2.27 17.99 14.24
CA TRP A 37 3.25 18.19 13.17
C TRP A 37 4.23 17.03 13.02
N ASP A 38 4.63 16.40 14.14
CA ASP A 38 5.51 15.23 14.10
C ASP A 38 4.88 14.07 13.32
N VAL A 39 3.56 13.86 13.50
CA VAL A 39 2.79 12.84 12.77
C VAL A 39 2.75 13.18 11.28
N TYR A 40 2.48 14.45 10.95
CA TYR A 40 2.44 14.91 9.57
C TYR A 40 3.80 14.70 8.86
N PHE A 41 4.90 15.14 9.47
CA PHE A 41 6.23 14.98 8.89
C PHE A 41 6.66 13.52 8.79
N LEU A 42 6.30 12.67 9.77
CA LEU A 42 6.53 11.23 9.68
C LEU A 42 5.84 10.64 8.46
N VAL A 43 4.54 10.93 8.27
CA VAL A 43 3.75 10.43 7.15
C VAL A 43 4.34 10.91 5.81
N VAL A 44 4.66 12.21 5.70
CA VAL A 44 5.24 12.79 4.48
C VAL A 44 6.59 12.14 4.14
N ALA A 45 7.49 12.01 5.12
CA ALA A 45 8.81 11.40 4.89
C ALA A 45 8.70 9.93 4.50
N ALA A 46 7.82 9.17 5.16
CA ALA A 46 7.62 7.75 4.89
C ALA A 46 7.05 7.52 3.47
N LEU A 47 6.05 8.31 3.07
CA LEU A 47 5.45 8.23 1.73
C LEU A 47 6.42 8.69 0.64
N TYR A 48 7.21 9.73 0.91
CA TYR A 48 8.25 10.18 -0.03
C TYR A 48 9.27 9.07 -0.27
N GLY A 49 9.77 8.42 0.80
CA GLY A 49 10.67 7.28 0.69
C GLY A 49 10.07 6.12 -0.10
N ALA A 50 8.83 5.74 0.22
CA ALA A 50 8.10 4.68 -0.49
C ALA A 50 7.94 4.98 -2.00
N ASN A 51 7.67 6.24 -2.36
CA ASN A 51 7.58 6.67 -3.75
C ASN A 51 8.95 6.66 -4.45
N ALA A 52 10.01 7.09 -3.77
CA ALA A 52 11.36 7.09 -4.33
C ALA A 52 11.80 5.67 -4.70
N VAL A 53 11.58 4.70 -3.80
CA VAL A 53 11.84 3.27 -4.04
C VAL A 53 11.01 2.74 -5.23
N SER A 54 9.81 3.26 -5.44
CA SER A 54 8.93 2.81 -6.54
C SER A 54 9.22 3.52 -7.87
N SER A 55 10.22 4.41 -7.94
CA SER A 55 10.49 5.18 -9.16
C SER A 55 11.36 4.42 -10.15
N ASP A 56 11.07 4.60 -11.44
CA ASP A 56 11.73 3.87 -12.54
C ASP A 56 13.24 4.09 -12.61
N VAL A 57 13.69 5.26 -12.16
CA VAL A 57 15.12 5.64 -12.12
C VAL A 57 15.94 4.85 -11.11
N THR A 58 15.31 4.16 -10.15
CA THR A 58 16.03 3.34 -9.17
C THR A 58 16.52 2.00 -9.71
N GLY A 59 15.97 1.54 -10.85
CA GLY A 59 16.29 0.21 -11.39
C GLY A 59 15.66 -0.95 -10.61
N ILE A 60 14.70 -0.71 -9.72
CA ILE A 60 14.01 -1.79 -8.98
C ILE A 60 13.28 -2.74 -9.93
N LYS A 61 12.65 -2.25 -11.00
CA LYS A 61 11.93 -3.10 -11.99
C LYS A 61 12.81 -4.22 -12.57
N PRO A 62 13.96 -3.94 -13.23
CA PRO A 62 14.81 -4.99 -13.78
C PRO A 62 15.45 -5.87 -12.69
N TRP A 63 15.79 -5.29 -11.53
CA TRP A 63 16.31 -6.07 -10.39
C TRP A 63 15.30 -7.12 -9.90
N LEU A 64 14.02 -6.78 -9.84
CA LEU A 64 12.97 -7.72 -9.43
C LEU A 64 12.79 -8.87 -10.38
N ILE A 65 12.83 -8.63 -11.69
CA ILE A 65 12.77 -9.70 -12.69
C ILE A 65 13.93 -10.68 -12.48
N GLN A 66 15.14 -10.17 -12.26
CA GLN A 66 16.33 -11.00 -12.02
C GLN A 66 16.23 -11.84 -10.74
N VAL A 67 15.71 -11.28 -9.65
CA VAL A 67 15.57 -11.97 -8.35
C VAL A 67 14.42 -12.98 -8.38
N LEU A 68 13.30 -12.64 -9.02
CA LEU A 68 12.11 -13.49 -9.03
C LEU A 68 12.24 -14.65 -10.02
N GLN A 69 13.03 -14.52 -11.09
CA GLN A 69 13.28 -15.58 -12.06
C GLN A 69 13.62 -16.96 -11.47
N PRO A 70 14.67 -17.11 -10.65
CA PRO A 70 15.02 -18.40 -10.07
C PRO A 70 14.00 -18.90 -9.04
N LEU A 71 13.18 -18.02 -8.47
CA LEU A 71 12.21 -18.36 -7.44
C LEU A 71 10.88 -18.84 -8.03
N LEU A 72 10.50 -18.29 -9.19
CA LEU A 72 9.18 -18.47 -9.78
C LEU A 72 9.14 -19.53 -10.88
N GLY A 73 10.25 -19.83 -11.56
CA GLY A 73 10.29 -20.83 -12.64
C GLY A 73 9.99 -22.26 -12.19
N ASP A 74 9.36 -23.04 -13.07
CA ASP A 74 9.04 -24.48 -12.93
C ASP A 74 8.22 -24.85 -11.68
N LYS A 75 7.55 -23.88 -11.06
CA LYS A 75 6.65 -24.13 -9.91
C LYS A 75 5.24 -24.51 -10.39
N PRO A 76 4.49 -25.29 -9.62
CA PRO A 76 3.04 -25.42 -9.84
C PRO A 76 2.38 -24.04 -9.86
N TYR A 77 1.39 -23.84 -10.74
CA TYR A 77 0.82 -22.52 -11.01
C TYR A 77 0.28 -21.81 -9.74
N LEU A 78 -0.28 -22.55 -8.77
CA LEU A 78 -0.73 -22.00 -7.49
C LEU A 78 0.44 -21.51 -6.60
N VAL A 79 1.57 -22.23 -6.63
CA VAL A 79 2.79 -21.87 -5.90
C VAL A 79 3.43 -20.64 -6.54
N PHE A 80 3.46 -20.57 -7.87
CA PHE A 80 3.89 -19.39 -8.61
C PHE A 80 3.08 -18.15 -8.20
N ALA A 81 1.75 -18.22 -8.28
CA ALA A 81 0.87 -17.12 -7.88
C ALA A 81 1.07 -16.76 -6.40
N GLY A 82 1.12 -17.75 -5.52
CA GLY A 82 1.34 -17.55 -4.08
C GLY A 82 2.64 -16.82 -3.77
N LEU A 83 3.75 -17.22 -4.39
CA LEU A 83 5.07 -16.58 -4.21
C LEU A 83 5.07 -15.13 -4.73
N LEU A 84 4.46 -14.89 -5.88
CA LEU A 84 4.33 -13.55 -6.43
C LEU A 84 3.48 -12.64 -5.53
N LEU A 85 2.41 -13.17 -4.95
CA LEU A 85 1.55 -12.47 -4.00
C LEU A 85 2.24 -12.21 -2.65
N VAL A 86 3.08 -13.15 -2.14
CA VAL A 86 3.96 -12.88 -1.00
C VAL A 86 4.86 -11.69 -1.29
N PHE A 87 5.50 -11.70 -2.46
CA PHE A 87 6.41 -10.64 -2.85
C PHE A 87 5.69 -9.28 -2.93
N ALA A 88 4.49 -9.24 -3.53
CA ALA A 88 3.66 -8.03 -3.59
C ALA A 88 3.31 -7.49 -2.19
N ILE A 89 2.91 -8.37 -1.26
CA ILE A 89 2.63 -8.00 0.13
C ILE A 89 3.86 -7.45 0.84
N ILE A 90 5.01 -8.09 0.69
CA ILE A 90 6.22 -7.65 1.38
C ILE A 90 6.58 -6.26 0.88
N THR A 91 6.66 -6.07 -0.44
CA THR A 91 7.07 -4.81 -1.03
C THR A 91 6.09 -3.69 -0.78
N THR A 92 4.78 -3.95 -0.85
CA THR A 92 3.77 -2.90 -0.60
C THR A 92 3.83 -2.35 0.83
N ASN A 93 4.36 -3.12 1.78
CA ASN A 93 4.56 -2.63 3.14
C ASN A 93 5.74 -1.64 3.26
N PHE A 94 6.51 -1.40 2.19
CA PHE A 94 7.63 -0.46 2.17
C PHE A 94 7.60 0.49 0.97
N ALA A 95 6.59 0.38 0.10
CA ALA A 95 6.52 1.04 -1.20
C ALA A 95 5.11 1.58 -1.46
N ASN A 96 4.95 2.37 -2.52
CA ASN A 96 3.64 2.85 -2.91
C ASN A 96 2.82 1.70 -3.50
N ASN A 97 1.68 1.38 -2.88
CA ASN A 97 0.83 0.25 -3.27
C ASN A 97 0.44 0.26 -4.75
N ALA A 98 0.00 1.40 -5.28
CA ALA A 98 -0.40 1.52 -6.68
C ALA A 98 0.79 1.37 -7.63
N ALA A 99 1.92 2.00 -7.30
CA ALA A 99 3.15 1.85 -8.08
C ALA A 99 3.65 0.41 -8.06
N MET A 100 3.53 -0.29 -6.93
CA MET A 100 3.95 -1.68 -6.78
C MET A 100 3.12 -2.63 -7.65
N ALA A 101 1.79 -2.43 -7.72
CA ALA A 101 0.95 -3.18 -8.65
C ALA A 101 1.42 -3.00 -10.11
N ILE A 102 1.76 -1.78 -10.51
CA ILE A 102 2.25 -1.47 -11.87
C ILE A 102 3.64 -2.09 -12.12
N ILE A 103 4.54 -2.04 -11.14
CA ILE A 103 5.89 -2.63 -11.22
C ILE A 103 5.83 -4.14 -11.45
N LEU A 104 4.81 -4.82 -10.95
CA LEU A 104 4.65 -6.27 -11.09
C LEU A 104 4.05 -6.71 -12.44
N ILE A 105 3.46 -5.80 -13.21
CA ILE A 105 2.94 -6.10 -14.55
C ILE A 105 4.01 -6.73 -15.46
N PRO A 106 5.17 -6.10 -15.70
CA PRO A 106 6.21 -6.69 -16.55
C PRO A 106 6.76 -8.00 -16.00
N VAL A 107 6.73 -8.22 -14.68
CA VAL A 107 7.13 -9.50 -14.09
C VAL A 107 6.17 -10.59 -14.54
N VAL A 108 4.86 -10.42 -14.35
CA VAL A 108 3.87 -11.41 -14.80
C VAL A 108 3.98 -11.68 -16.30
N MET A 109 4.14 -10.63 -17.11
CA MET A 109 4.30 -10.78 -18.55
C MET A 109 5.54 -11.59 -18.93
N ALA A 110 6.65 -11.43 -18.20
CA ALA A 110 7.86 -12.21 -18.42
C ALA A 110 7.70 -13.71 -18.08
N PHE A 111 6.69 -14.06 -17.27
CA PHE A 111 6.34 -15.45 -16.92
C PHE A 111 5.14 -15.99 -17.68
N ALA A 112 4.43 -15.17 -18.46
CA ALA A 112 3.21 -15.57 -19.15
C ALA A 112 3.44 -16.76 -20.11
N GLU A 113 4.57 -16.76 -20.82
CA GLU A 113 4.94 -17.86 -21.72
C GLU A 113 5.26 -19.17 -20.98
N GLN A 114 5.79 -19.08 -19.75
CA GLN A 114 6.08 -20.25 -18.91
C GLN A 114 4.82 -20.84 -18.26
N TYR A 115 3.75 -20.04 -18.19
CA TYR A 115 2.50 -20.37 -17.52
C TYR A 115 1.28 -20.11 -18.43
N PRO A 116 1.16 -20.82 -19.58
CA PRO A 116 0.12 -20.56 -20.56
C PRO A 116 -1.30 -20.85 -20.06
N SER A 117 -1.43 -21.62 -18.97
CA SER A 117 -2.71 -21.93 -18.33
C SER A 117 -3.12 -20.89 -17.27
N ILE A 118 -2.31 -19.85 -17.03
CA ILE A 118 -2.64 -18.79 -16.09
C ILE A 118 -3.37 -17.66 -16.81
N GLU A 119 -4.58 -17.35 -16.35
CA GLU A 119 -5.28 -16.13 -16.73
C GLU A 119 -4.59 -14.90 -16.13
N VAL A 120 -3.90 -14.18 -16.99
CA VAL A 120 -3.03 -13.05 -16.64
C VAL A 120 -3.83 -11.89 -16.05
N ILE A 121 -5.04 -11.63 -16.58
CA ILE A 121 -5.94 -10.60 -16.06
C ILE A 121 -6.38 -10.94 -14.64
N GLY A 122 -6.76 -12.20 -14.41
CA GLY A 122 -7.15 -12.68 -13.09
C GLY A 122 -6.03 -12.55 -12.06
N LEU A 123 -4.78 -12.86 -12.44
CA LEU A 123 -3.62 -12.68 -11.57
C LEU A 123 -3.34 -11.20 -11.27
N PHE A 124 -3.48 -10.30 -12.26
CA PHE A 124 -3.33 -8.86 -12.03
C PHE A 124 -4.36 -8.30 -11.07
N ILE A 125 -5.60 -8.78 -11.13
CA ILE A 125 -6.63 -8.40 -10.15
C ILE A 125 -6.19 -8.83 -8.75
N CYS A 126 -5.71 -10.07 -8.57
CA CYS A 126 -5.19 -10.51 -7.28
C CYS A 126 -4.04 -9.63 -6.78
N ILE A 127 -3.08 -9.28 -7.64
CA ILE A 127 -1.97 -8.37 -7.28
C ILE A 127 -2.50 -7.00 -6.89
N ALA A 128 -3.37 -6.41 -7.71
CA ALA A 128 -3.93 -5.08 -7.50
C ALA A 128 -4.71 -4.97 -6.19
N GLN A 129 -5.33 -6.07 -5.75
CA GLN A 129 -6.00 -6.10 -4.44
C GLN A 129 -5.02 -6.36 -3.29
N ILE A 130 -4.07 -7.28 -3.47
CA ILE A 130 -3.21 -7.70 -2.36
C ILE A 130 -2.22 -6.63 -1.92
N VAL A 131 -1.84 -5.71 -2.82
CA VAL A 131 -1.01 -4.54 -2.47
C VAL A 131 -1.72 -3.60 -1.47
N PHE A 132 -3.01 -3.76 -1.21
CA PHE A 132 -3.70 -3.01 -0.15
C PHE A 132 -3.58 -3.66 1.24
N PHE A 133 -2.93 -4.83 1.37
CA PHE A 133 -2.52 -5.41 2.66
C PHE A 133 -1.23 -4.76 3.19
N ALA A 134 -1.23 -3.44 3.17
CA ALA A 134 -0.14 -2.55 3.56
C ALA A 134 -0.38 -2.04 5.00
N LEU A 135 -0.14 -2.90 5.99
CA LEU A 135 -0.60 -2.74 7.38
C LEU A 135 0.52 -2.60 8.42
N LEU A 136 1.78 -2.90 8.06
CA LEU A 136 2.82 -3.24 9.04
C LEU A 136 3.79 -2.11 9.36
N THR A 137 4.01 -1.19 8.41
CA THR A 137 5.04 -0.16 8.55
C THR A 137 4.46 1.23 8.38
N PRO A 138 5.13 2.28 8.91
CA PRO A 138 4.70 3.67 8.71
C PRO A 138 4.63 4.07 7.22
N ALA A 139 5.44 3.45 6.36
CA ALA A 139 5.52 3.75 4.93
C ALA A 139 4.45 3.04 4.09
N ALA A 140 3.78 2.04 4.65
CA ALA A 140 2.81 1.21 3.95
C ALA A 140 1.57 2.00 3.49
N SER A 141 1.16 3.02 4.26
CA SER A 141 0.07 3.93 3.88
C SER A 141 0.04 5.16 4.81
N PRO A 142 -0.65 6.26 4.42
CA PRO A 142 -0.85 7.40 5.32
C PRO A 142 -1.53 6.98 6.64
N TYR A 143 -2.44 6.01 6.59
CA TYR A 143 -3.14 5.47 7.76
C TYR A 143 -2.17 4.74 8.70
N CYS A 144 -1.27 3.92 8.15
CA CYS A 144 -0.23 3.29 8.96
C CYS A 144 0.73 4.33 9.55
N GLY A 145 1.17 5.31 8.77
CA GLY A 145 2.00 6.40 9.27
C GLY A 145 1.36 7.11 10.48
N MET A 146 0.07 7.41 10.42
CA MET A 146 -0.68 7.98 11.55
C MET A 146 -0.75 7.02 12.75
N MET A 147 -1.03 5.74 12.52
CA MET A 147 -1.09 4.71 13.56
C MET A 147 0.26 4.56 14.28
N HIS A 148 1.38 4.50 13.56
CA HIS A 148 2.72 4.38 14.13
C HIS A 148 3.21 5.65 14.84
N ALA A 149 2.65 6.81 14.49
CA ALA A 149 2.98 8.08 15.14
C ALA A 149 2.29 8.24 16.49
N ARG A 150 1.10 7.65 16.69
CA ARG A 150 0.32 7.69 17.94
C ARG A 150 0.77 6.64 18.96
N ARG A 151 2.06 6.69 19.30
CA ARG A 151 2.69 5.77 20.27
C ARG A 151 2.11 5.87 21.67
N ASP A 152 1.44 6.98 21.98
CA ASP A 152 0.66 7.20 23.19
C ASP A 152 -0.60 6.32 23.27
N LEU A 153 -1.14 5.88 22.12
CA LEU A 153 -2.32 5.03 22.03
C LEU A 153 -2.00 3.59 21.62
N ILE A 154 -1.07 3.41 20.67
CA ILE A 154 -0.82 2.13 20.01
C ILE A 154 0.69 1.89 19.91
N SER A 155 1.14 0.77 20.47
CA SER A 155 2.53 0.32 20.35
C SER A 155 2.79 -0.43 19.05
N MET A 156 4.04 -0.40 18.56
CA MET A 156 4.50 -1.22 17.43
C MET A 156 4.17 -2.71 17.61
N LYS A 157 4.28 -3.22 18.83
CA LYS A 157 3.97 -4.62 19.15
C LYS A 157 2.49 -4.95 18.92
N GLN A 158 1.58 -4.04 19.26
CA GLN A 158 0.15 -4.23 18.99
C GLN A 158 -0.14 -4.19 17.49
N ILE A 159 0.50 -3.27 16.76
CA ILE A 159 0.39 -3.19 15.29
C ILE A 159 0.81 -4.52 14.67
N LEU A 160 1.99 -5.04 15.01
CA LEU A 160 2.47 -6.30 14.44
C LEU A 160 1.61 -7.50 14.90
N LYS A 161 1.17 -7.53 16.15
CA LYS A 161 0.34 -8.63 16.69
C LYS A 161 -1.00 -8.75 15.95
N MET A 162 -1.56 -7.64 15.44
CA MET A 162 -2.82 -7.65 14.70
C MET A 162 -2.61 -7.64 13.18
N GLY A 163 -1.73 -6.77 12.69
CA GLY A 163 -1.47 -6.58 11.26
C GLY A 163 -0.80 -7.79 10.62
N PHE A 164 0.18 -8.41 11.27
CA PHE A 164 0.90 -9.53 10.67
C PHE A 164 -0.02 -10.74 10.41
N PRO A 165 -0.85 -11.20 11.37
CA PRO A 165 -1.86 -12.22 11.08
C PRO A 165 -2.82 -11.83 9.95
N MET A 166 -3.28 -10.58 9.90
CA MET A 166 -4.17 -10.10 8.83
C MET A 166 -3.50 -10.17 7.44
N VAL A 167 -2.22 -9.84 7.36
CA VAL A 167 -1.43 -9.99 6.13
C VAL A 167 -1.33 -11.45 5.70
N ILE A 168 -1.06 -12.37 6.62
CA ILE A 168 -1.00 -13.81 6.32
C ILE A 168 -2.37 -14.36 5.89
N ILE A 169 -3.45 -13.95 6.57
CA ILE A 169 -4.81 -14.35 6.21
C ILE A 169 -5.15 -13.82 4.80
N GLY A 170 -4.86 -12.54 4.52
CA GLY A 170 -5.03 -11.95 3.20
C GLY A 170 -4.28 -12.73 2.12
N TRP A 171 -3.00 -13.03 2.37
CA TRP A 171 -2.20 -13.86 1.48
C TRP A 171 -2.81 -15.22 1.20
N LEU A 172 -3.22 -15.95 2.25
CA LEU A 172 -3.86 -17.26 2.11
C LEU A 172 -5.17 -17.16 1.33
N MET A 173 -6.01 -16.16 1.63
CA MET A 173 -7.28 -15.96 0.94
C MET A 173 -7.09 -15.66 -0.55
N TYR A 174 -6.19 -14.74 -0.91
CA TYR A 174 -5.95 -14.43 -2.32
C TYR A 174 -5.22 -15.56 -3.05
N THR A 175 -4.38 -16.33 -2.38
CA THR A 175 -3.68 -17.46 -3.02
C THR A 175 -4.60 -18.66 -3.21
N VAL A 176 -5.36 -19.06 -2.18
CA VAL A 176 -6.16 -20.30 -2.18
C VAL A 176 -7.55 -20.10 -2.76
N LEU A 177 -8.14 -18.91 -2.63
CA LEU A 177 -9.49 -18.62 -3.11
C LEU A 177 -9.49 -17.60 -4.23
N GLY A 178 -8.86 -16.43 -4.02
CA GLY A 178 -8.91 -15.31 -4.96
C GLY A 178 -8.35 -15.66 -6.33
N PHE A 179 -7.18 -16.29 -6.36
CA PHE A 179 -6.51 -16.66 -7.60
C PHE A 179 -7.24 -17.82 -8.32
N PRO A 180 -7.56 -18.97 -7.69
CA PRO A 180 -8.36 -20.00 -8.35
C PRO A 180 -9.71 -19.50 -8.86
N LEU A 181 -10.38 -18.62 -8.11
CA LEU A 181 -11.62 -18.00 -8.57
C LEU A 181 -11.39 -17.08 -9.77
N SER A 182 -10.31 -16.31 -9.80
CA SER A 182 -10.00 -15.43 -10.93
C SER A 182 -9.66 -16.21 -12.20
N GLN A 183 -9.13 -17.44 -12.09
CA GLN A 183 -8.93 -18.34 -13.24
C GLN A 183 -10.23 -18.89 -13.84
N ILE A 184 -11.35 -18.83 -13.12
CA ILE A 184 -12.65 -19.33 -13.59
C ILE A 184 -13.49 -18.19 -14.18
N LEU A 185 -13.36 -16.99 -13.61
CA LEU A 185 -14.20 -15.84 -13.94
C LEU A 185 -13.70 -15.03 -15.15
N PHE A 186 -12.42 -15.13 -15.46
CA PHE A 186 -11.77 -14.48 -16.59
C PHE A 186 -11.23 -15.54 -17.54
#